data_AF-U1PTN9-F1
#
_entry.id   AF-U1PTN9-F1
#
_cell.length_a   1.000
_cell.length_b   1.000
_cell.length_c   1.000
_cell.angle_alpha   90.00
_cell.angle_beta   90.00
_cell.angle_gamma   90.00
#
_symmetry.space_group_name_H-M   'P 1'
#
loop_
_entity.id
_entity.type
_entity.pdbx_description
1 polymer ?
#
loop_
_entity_poly.entity_id
_entity_poly.type
_entity_poly.pdbx_seq_one_letter_code
_entity_poly.pdbx_strand_id
1 'polypeptide(L)'
;MLRPGDSILLNDPFRGGAHLPDLTLVSPIFDPSGGEVLAFAANRAHHADVGGATAGSVGATATEIYAEGVRIPPVRFEIGRGRTTGPDGEPAVDNELNESVLDLLLANVRTPEERRGDLRAQTAANATGRRRFHDLLADHGDRLPPAMTALRDYSERRMRAALADLPDGRYEFTDELEGDGHGNGPLTISVAVEIDDTDVQVDFADTAAQTEGPLNAVRAVTVSAVYYAIRCVTDP
;
A
#
# COMPACT_ATOMS: atom_id res chain seq x y z
N MET A 1 12.70 -16.60 -3.99
CA MET A 1 13.31 -15.43 -4.68
C MET A 1 12.37 -14.94 -5.77
N LEU A 2 12.27 -13.61 -5.92
CA LEU A 2 11.59 -12.93 -7.02
C LEU A 2 12.38 -13.08 -8.32
N ARG A 3 11.71 -13.00 -9.46
CA ARG A 3 12.32 -13.08 -10.80
C ARG A 3 11.83 -11.95 -11.70
N PRO A 4 12.59 -11.57 -12.75
CA PRO A 4 12.08 -10.66 -13.77
C PRO A 4 10.74 -11.15 -14.32
N GLY A 5 9.73 -10.29 -14.31
CA GLY A 5 8.38 -10.64 -14.74
C GLY A 5 7.40 -10.98 -13.61
N ASP A 6 7.89 -11.28 -12.40
CA ASP A 6 7.02 -11.50 -11.24
C ASP A 6 6.26 -10.21 -10.87
N SER A 7 5.01 -10.35 -10.42
CA SER A 7 4.24 -9.34 -9.69
C SER A 7 3.56 -9.98 -8.49
N ILE A 8 3.62 -9.33 -7.33
CA ILE A 8 3.06 -9.82 -6.07
C ILE A 8 1.79 -9.05 -5.75
N LEU A 9 0.68 -9.76 -5.57
CA LEU A 9 -0.60 -9.21 -5.13
C LEU A 9 -0.83 -9.52 -3.66
N LEU A 10 -1.37 -8.55 -2.92
CA LEU A 10 -1.77 -8.70 -1.52
C LEU A 10 -2.85 -7.68 -1.13
N ASN A 11 -3.63 -8.00 -0.12
CA ASN A 11 -4.44 -7.04 0.65
C ASN A 11 -4.43 -7.32 2.16
N ASP A 12 -3.76 -8.39 2.60
CA ASP A 12 -3.71 -8.81 4.00
C ASP A 12 -3.19 -7.67 4.91
N PRO A 13 -4.03 -7.11 5.81
CA PRO A 13 -3.66 -5.98 6.67
C PRO A 13 -2.49 -6.26 7.61
N PHE A 14 -2.27 -7.54 7.92
CA PHE A 14 -1.18 -7.98 8.80
C PHE A 14 0.11 -8.29 8.02
N ARG A 15 0.08 -8.18 6.68
CA ARG A 15 1.22 -8.48 5.79
C ARG A 15 1.44 -7.40 4.72
N GLY A 16 1.05 -6.16 4.98
CA GLY A 16 1.32 -5.00 4.12
C GLY A 16 0.10 -4.33 3.50
N GLY A 17 -1.11 -4.88 3.71
CA GLY A 17 -2.38 -4.23 3.38
C GLY A 17 -2.78 -3.15 4.40
N ALA A 18 -3.82 -2.39 4.08
CA ALA A 18 -4.49 -1.46 5.02
C ALA A 18 -5.80 -2.04 5.52
N HIS A 19 -6.68 -2.39 4.57
CA HIS A 19 -7.92 -3.13 4.74
C HIS A 19 -8.15 -3.98 3.48
N LEU A 20 -9.07 -4.94 3.54
CA LEU A 20 -9.25 -5.92 2.46
C LEU A 20 -9.62 -5.30 1.09
N PRO A 21 -10.43 -4.24 1.01
CA PRO A 21 -10.72 -3.57 -0.26
C PRO A 21 -9.50 -3.03 -1.01
N ASP A 22 -8.40 -2.72 -0.31
CA ASP A 22 -7.22 -2.13 -0.94
C ASP A 22 -6.22 -3.21 -1.40
N LEU A 23 -6.36 -3.64 -2.65
CA LEU A 23 -5.44 -4.58 -3.27
C LEU A 23 -4.18 -3.85 -3.75
N THR A 24 -3.02 -4.31 -3.28
CA THR A 24 -1.70 -3.78 -3.62
C THR A 24 -0.98 -4.74 -4.55
N LEU A 25 -0.54 -4.25 -5.71
CA LEU A 25 0.28 -4.99 -6.67
C LEU A 25 1.69 -4.41 -6.71
N VAL A 26 2.68 -5.25 -6.42
CA VAL A 26 4.10 -4.86 -6.35
C VAL A 26 4.92 -5.66 -7.36
N SER A 27 5.57 -4.97 -8.28
CA SER A 27 6.36 -5.57 -9.37
C SER A 27 7.82 -5.12 -9.25
N PRO A 28 8.78 -6.03 -8.95
CA PRO A 28 10.20 -5.71 -8.96
C PRO A 28 10.67 -5.27 -10.36
N ILE A 29 11.52 -4.25 -10.37
CA ILE A 29 12.25 -3.78 -11.55
C ILE A 29 13.69 -4.24 -11.39
N PHE A 30 14.13 -5.15 -12.26
CA PHE A 30 15.48 -5.68 -12.23
C PHE A 30 16.44 -4.83 -13.06
N ASP A 31 17.72 -4.92 -12.76
CA ASP A 31 18.79 -4.36 -13.59
C ASP A 31 18.80 -4.97 -14.99
N PRO A 32 19.46 -4.39 -16.01
CA PRO A 32 19.49 -4.95 -17.35
C PRO A 32 20.16 -6.33 -17.47
N SER A 33 20.81 -6.89 -16.44
CA SER A 33 21.28 -8.29 -16.42
C SER A 33 20.29 -9.28 -15.80
N GLY A 34 19.39 -8.80 -14.93
CA GLY A 34 18.34 -9.60 -14.29
C GLY A 34 18.78 -10.21 -12.97
N GLY A 35 19.98 -9.87 -12.51
CA GLY A 35 20.58 -10.38 -11.29
C GLY A 35 20.17 -9.60 -10.05
N GLU A 36 19.83 -8.32 -10.18
CA GLU A 36 19.56 -7.43 -9.06
C GLU A 36 18.23 -6.68 -9.22
N VAL A 37 17.51 -6.46 -8.12
CA VAL A 37 16.33 -5.59 -8.10
C VAL A 37 16.79 -4.15 -7.85
N LEU A 38 16.53 -3.26 -8.80
CA LEU A 38 16.87 -1.84 -8.70
C LEU A 38 15.77 -1.01 -8.03
N ALA A 39 14.51 -1.36 -8.26
CA ALA A 39 13.36 -0.63 -7.77
C ALA A 39 12.10 -1.52 -7.75
N PHE A 40 10.98 -0.95 -7.30
CA PHE A 40 9.67 -1.57 -7.40
C PHE A 40 8.68 -0.60 -8.03
N ALA A 41 7.89 -1.08 -9.00
CA ALA A 41 6.65 -0.43 -9.37
C ALA A 41 5.55 -0.98 -8.45
N ALA A 42 4.85 -0.10 -7.74
CA ALA A 42 3.77 -0.50 -6.86
C ALA A 42 2.55 0.37 -7.08
N ASN A 43 1.38 -0.24 -7.03
CA ASN A 43 0.11 0.49 -6.97
C ASN A 43 -0.83 -0.19 -5.98
N ARG A 44 -1.77 0.60 -5.47
CA ARG A 44 -2.87 0.14 -4.62
C ARG A 44 -4.15 0.69 -5.21
N ALA A 45 -5.13 -0.18 -5.41
CA ALA A 45 -6.45 0.20 -5.89
C ALA A 45 -7.50 -0.26 -4.90
N HIS A 46 -8.50 0.59 -4.67
CA HIS A 46 -9.66 0.25 -3.87
C HIS A 46 -10.66 -0.53 -4.72
N HIS A 47 -10.98 -1.75 -4.32
CA HIS A 47 -11.93 -2.63 -4.98
C HIS A 47 -13.25 -2.54 -4.21
N ALA A 48 -14.32 -2.11 -4.89
CA ALA A 48 -15.61 -1.83 -4.25
C ALA A 48 -16.29 -3.05 -3.60
N ASP A 49 -15.86 -4.26 -3.96
CA ASP A 49 -16.32 -5.53 -3.42
C ASP A 49 -15.14 -6.51 -3.40
N VAL A 50 -14.90 -7.13 -2.25
CA VAL A 50 -13.86 -8.14 -2.02
C VAL A 50 -14.44 -9.42 -1.40
N GLY A 51 -15.75 -9.66 -1.57
CA GLY A 51 -16.37 -10.90 -1.13
C GLY A 51 -16.78 -10.97 0.35
N GLY A 52 -16.89 -9.82 1.02
CA GLY A 52 -17.40 -9.76 2.39
C GLY A 52 -18.87 -10.18 2.51
N ALA A 53 -19.36 -10.35 3.75
CA ALA A 53 -20.72 -10.79 4.06
C ALA A 53 -21.81 -9.87 3.45
N THR A 54 -21.50 -8.59 3.32
CA THR A 54 -22.39 -7.58 2.73
C THR A 54 -21.84 -7.08 1.40
N ALA A 55 -22.72 -6.59 0.52
CA ALA A 55 -22.29 -5.89 -0.68
C ALA A 55 -21.67 -4.54 -0.29
N GLY A 56 -20.47 -4.26 -0.82
CA GLY A 56 -19.73 -3.02 -0.56
C GLY A 56 -18.35 -3.27 0.04
N SER A 57 -17.71 -2.17 0.41
CA SER A 57 -16.31 -2.14 0.83
C SER A 57 -16.11 -2.69 2.26
N VAL A 58 -16.84 -2.16 3.24
CA VAL A 58 -16.73 -2.53 4.65
C VAL A 58 -18.10 -2.96 5.16
N GLY A 59 -18.18 -4.18 5.70
CA GLY A 59 -19.40 -4.69 6.31
C GLY A 59 -19.56 -4.17 7.74
N ALA A 60 -20.53 -3.28 7.97
CA ALA A 60 -20.75 -2.66 9.28
C ALA A 60 -21.04 -3.65 10.43
N THR A 61 -21.50 -4.86 10.09
CA THR A 61 -21.83 -5.94 11.04
C THR A 61 -20.76 -7.04 11.09
N ALA A 62 -19.58 -6.81 10.50
CA ALA A 62 -18.50 -7.80 10.56
C ALA A 62 -17.87 -7.78 11.95
N THR A 63 -17.75 -8.97 12.56
CA THR A 63 -17.10 -9.17 13.87
C THR A 63 -15.75 -9.87 13.76
N GLU A 64 -15.40 -10.32 12.57
CA GLU A 64 -14.16 -11.01 12.28
C GLU A 64 -13.73 -10.73 10.84
N ILE A 65 -12.42 -10.67 10.60
CA ILE A 65 -11.85 -10.34 9.28
C ILE A 65 -12.31 -11.31 8.17
N TYR A 66 -12.66 -12.55 8.53
CA TYR A 66 -13.16 -13.54 7.57
C TYR A 66 -14.52 -13.15 6.97
N ALA A 67 -15.31 -12.37 7.71
CA ALA A 67 -16.58 -11.82 7.23
C ALA A 67 -16.40 -10.55 6.39
N GLU A 68 -15.22 -9.91 6.42
CA GLU A 68 -14.93 -8.69 5.67
C GLU A 68 -14.57 -8.98 4.20
N GLY A 69 -14.15 -10.21 3.88
CA GLY A 69 -13.92 -10.65 2.51
C GLY A 69 -12.65 -11.48 2.33
N VAL A 70 -12.25 -11.64 1.07
CA VAL A 70 -11.08 -12.43 0.70
C VAL A 70 -9.81 -11.75 1.16
N ARG A 71 -9.13 -12.38 2.11
CA ARG A 71 -7.81 -12.00 2.59
C ARG A 71 -6.72 -12.69 1.77
N ILE A 72 -5.99 -11.89 1.01
CA ILE A 72 -4.95 -12.29 0.06
C ILE A 72 -3.58 -12.05 0.71
N PRO A 73 -2.88 -13.11 1.16
CA PRO A 73 -1.49 -12.98 1.55
C PRO A 73 -0.64 -12.65 0.32
N PRO A 74 0.64 -12.24 0.47
CA PRO A 74 1.53 -12.03 -0.67
C PRO A 74 1.61 -13.27 -1.57
N VAL A 75 1.03 -13.19 -2.77
CA VAL A 75 1.01 -14.26 -3.78
C VAL A 75 1.53 -13.75 -5.11
N ARG A 76 2.15 -14.63 -5.91
CA ARG A 76 2.50 -14.30 -7.29
C ARG A 76 1.22 -14.21 -8.13
N PHE A 77 0.95 -13.01 -8.62
CA PHE A 77 -0.17 -12.73 -9.52
C PHE A 77 0.29 -12.78 -10.98
N GLU A 78 1.46 -12.22 -11.28
CA GLU A 78 2.18 -12.50 -12.53
C GLU A 78 3.42 -13.33 -12.19
N ILE A 79 3.68 -14.36 -12.99
CA ILE A 79 4.80 -15.28 -12.83
C ILE A 79 5.79 -15.03 -13.97
N GLY A 80 6.99 -14.58 -13.62
CA GLY A 80 8.06 -14.36 -14.57
C GLY A 80 8.54 -15.67 -15.20
N ARG A 81 8.48 -15.75 -16.52
CA ARG A 81 9.03 -16.84 -17.34
C ARG A 81 10.45 -16.55 -17.83
N GLY A 82 10.89 -15.30 -17.68
CA GLY A 82 12.23 -14.86 -18.00
C GLY A 82 12.19 -13.55 -18.76
N ARG A 83 13.28 -13.27 -19.45
CA ARG A 83 13.44 -12.07 -20.26
C ARG A 83 13.17 -12.37 -21.70
N THR A 84 12.60 -11.39 -22.38
CA THR A 84 12.34 -11.43 -23.80
C THR A 84 12.76 -10.11 -24.43
N THR A 85 12.57 -10.03 -25.74
CA THR A 85 12.75 -8.82 -26.52
C THR A 85 11.38 -8.43 -27.06
N GLY A 86 10.99 -7.18 -26.81
CA GLY A 86 9.75 -6.63 -27.34
C GLY A 86 9.79 -6.46 -28.86
N PRO A 87 8.66 -6.09 -29.49
CA PRO A 87 8.57 -5.90 -30.94
C PRO A 87 9.58 -4.88 -31.48
N ASP A 88 9.95 -3.90 -30.65
CA ASP A 88 10.83 -2.79 -31.01
C ASP A 88 12.31 -3.05 -30.65
N GLY A 89 12.66 -4.28 -30.23
CA GLY A 89 14.02 -4.62 -29.81
C GLY A 89 14.35 -4.32 -28.35
N GLU A 90 13.40 -3.71 -27.62
CA GLU A 90 13.58 -3.32 -26.22
C GLU A 90 13.53 -4.50 -25.25
N PRO A 91 14.23 -4.44 -24.10
CA PRO A 91 14.11 -5.43 -23.04
C PRO A 91 12.66 -5.59 -22.59
N ALA A 92 12.11 -6.79 -22.77
CA ALA A 92 10.80 -7.16 -22.30
C ALA A 92 10.91 -8.27 -21.25
N VAL A 93 9.81 -8.51 -20.54
CA VAL A 93 9.68 -9.70 -19.72
C VAL A 93 8.58 -10.57 -20.28
N ASP A 94 8.85 -11.86 -20.25
CA ASP A 94 7.80 -12.85 -20.41
C ASP A 94 7.23 -13.14 -19.03
N ASN A 95 5.95 -12.91 -18.89
CA ASN A 95 5.21 -13.25 -17.70
C ASN A 95 3.85 -13.82 -18.08
N GLU A 96 3.36 -14.70 -17.23
CA GLU A 96 2.03 -15.23 -17.33
C GLU A 96 1.21 -14.80 -16.13
N LEU A 97 -0.08 -14.58 -16.36
CA LEU A 97 -1.02 -14.39 -15.28
C LEU A 97 -1.23 -15.71 -14.55
N ASN A 98 -1.24 -15.67 -13.22
CA ASN A 98 -1.65 -16.78 -12.40
C ASN A 98 -3.18 -16.90 -12.42
N GLU A 99 -3.71 -17.52 -13.48
CA GLU A 99 -5.16 -17.66 -13.69
C GLU A 99 -5.85 -18.34 -12.51
N SER A 100 -5.20 -19.30 -11.83
CA SER A 100 -5.78 -19.93 -10.64
C SER A 100 -6.00 -18.95 -9.47
N VAL A 101 -5.10 -17.98 -9.30
CA VAL A 101 -5.32 -16.90 -8.31
C VAL A 101 -6.44 -15.99 -8.79
N LEU A 102 -6.43 -15.57 -10.06
CA LEU A 102 -7.48 -14.71 -10.61
C LEU A 102 -8.87 -15.37 -10.45
N ASP A 103 -9.03 -16.61 -10.91
CA ASP A 103 -10.29 -17.35 -10.85
C ASP A 103 -10.79 -17.50 -9.42
N LEU A 104 -9.89 -17.76 -8.46
CA LEU A 104 -10.24 -17.82 -7.05
C LEU A 104 -10.77 -16.46 -6.54
N LEU A 105 -10.14 -15.36 -6.91
CA LEU A 105 -10.62 -14.02 -6.52
C LEU A 105 -11.97 -13.71 -7.17
N LEU A 106 -12.09 -13.94 -8.48
CA LEU A 106 -13.31 -13.63 -9.23
C LEU A 106 -14.50 -14.49 -8.80
N ALA A 107 -14.28 -15.73 -8.36
CA ALA A 107 -15.32 -16.60 -7.82
C ALA A 107 -15.88 -16.13 -6.47
N ASN A 108 -15.16 -15.28 -5.74
CA ASN A 108 -15.53 -14.83 -4.41
C ASN A 108 -16.02 -13.38 -4.37
N VAL A 109 -16.26 -12.73 -5.51
CA VAL A 109 -16.74 -11.34 -5.59
C VAL A 109 -18.06 -11.25 -6.35
N ARG A 110 -18.84 -10.23 -6.04
CA ARG A 110 -20.16 -9.96 -6.65
C ARG A 110 -20.05 -9.36 -8.05
N THR A 111 -18.96 -8.63 -8.32
CA THR A 111 -18.72 -7.90 -9.57
C THR A 111 -17.44 -8.37 -10.28
N PRO A 112 -17.38 -9.63 -10.74
CA PRO A 112 -16.14 -10.23 -11.26
C PRO A 112 -15.60 -9.54 -12.52
N GLU A 113 -16.47 -9.04 -13.41
CA GLU A 113 -16.03 -8.32 -14.62
C GLU A 113 -15.29 -7.03 -14.26
N GLU A 114 -15.82 -6.26 -13.30
CA GLU A 114 -15.18 -5.05 -12.79
C GLU A 114 -13.85 -5.38 -12.11
N ARG A 115 -13.82 -6.39 -11.22
CA ARG A 115 -12.59 -6.79 -10.52
C ARG A 115 -11.51 -7.30 -11.46
N ARG A 116 -11.89 -7.97 -12.55
CA ARG A 116 -10.96 -8.33 -13.64
C ARG A 116 -10.40 -7.08 -14.32
N GLY A 117 -11.25 -6.08 -14.54
CA GLY A 117 -10.85 -4.76 -15.06
C GLY A 117 -9.85 -4.04 -14.15
N ASP A 118 -10.15 -3.99 -12.84
CA ASP A 118 -9.31 -3.35 -11.83
C ASP A 118 -7.92 -4.00 -11.78
N LEU A 119 -7.85 -5.34 -11.67
CA LEU A 119 -6.58 -6.07 -11.65
C LEU A 119 -5.78 -5.88 -12.95
N ARG A 120 -6.45 -5.89 -14.11
CA ARG A 120 -5.82 -5.61 -15.40
C ARG A 120 -5.24 -4.19 -15.45
N ALA A 121 -5.97 -3.21 -14.94
CA ALA A 121 -5.49 -1.82 -14.86
C ALA A 121 -4.26 -1.70 -13.95
N GLN A 122 -4.28 -2.36 -12.79
CA GLN A 122 -3.13 -2.41 -11.87
C GLN A 122 -1.89 -3.04 -12.53
N THR A 123 -2.05 -4.17 -13.23
CA THR A 123 -0.96 -4.81 -13.98
C THR A 123 -0.41 -3.87 -15.07
N ALA A 124 -1.28 -3.23 -15.85
CA ALA A 124 -0.86 -2.31 -16.91
C ALA A 124 -0.13 -1.06 -16.36
N ALA A 125 -0.55 -0.55 -15.21
CA ALA A 125 0.10 0.56 -14.52
C ALA A 125 1.53 0.18 -14.08
N ASN A 126 1.70 -0.99 -13.45
CA ASN A 126 3.03 -1.46 -13.05
C ASN A 126 3.92 -1.77 -14.27
N ALA A 127 3.39 -2.37 -15.33
CA ALA A 127 4.13 -2.60 -16.57
C ALA A 127 4.64 -1.27 -17.17
N THR A 128 3.81 -0.23 -17.15
CA THR A 128 4.22 1.12 -17.56
C THR A 128 5.29 1.69 -16.64
N GLY A 129 5.15 1.56 -15.31
CA GLY A 129 6.15 1.99 -14.34
C GLY A 129 7.52 1.33 -14.57
N ARG A 130 7.53 0.02 -14.84
CA ARG A 130 8.76 -0.74 -15.16
C ARG A 130 9.43 -0.21 -16.42
N ARG A 131 8.67 -0.04 -17.51
CA ARG A 131 9.20 0.51 -18.77
C ARG A 131 9.79 1.90 -18.57
N ARG A 132 9.04 2.81 -17.95
CA ARG A 132 9.49 4.19 -17.69
C ARG A 132 10.74 4.26 -16.80
N PHE A 133 10.87 3.34 -15.84
CA PHE A 133 12.09 3.24 -15.06
C PHE A 133 13.28 2.80 -15.90
N HIS A 134 13.09 1.83 -16.82
CA HIS A 134 14.14 1.45 -17.76
C HIS A 134 14.51 2.57 -18.73
N ASP A 135 13.54 3.37 -19.21
CA ASP A 135 13.80 4.58 -20.00
C ASP A 135 14.74 5.53 -19.22
N LEU A 136 14.43 5.82 -17.95
CA LEU A 136 15.27 6.66 -17.09
C LEU A 136 16.66 6.05 -16.87
N LEU A 137 16.75 4.74 -16.72
CA LEU A 137 18.02 4.04 -16.55
C LEU A 137 18.87 4.11 -17.83
N ALA A 138 18.26 4.02 -19.01
CA ALA A 138 18.96 4.17 -20.28
C ALA A 138 19.48 5.61 -20.47
N ASP A 139 18.68 6.61 -20.10
CA ASP A 139 19.03 8.03 -20.25
C ASP A 139 20.08 8.50 -19.23
N HIS A 140 20.06 7.96 -18.01
CA HIS A 140 20.85 8.46 -16.90
C HIS A 140 21.94 7.51 -16.41
N GLY A 141 21.84 6.21 -16.73
CA GLY A 141 22.81 5.18 -16.36
C GLY A 141 23.11 5.18 -14.86
N ASP A 142 24.40 5.11 -14.53
CA ASP A 142 24.91 5.05 -13.15
C ASP A 142 24.56 6.28 -12.30
N ARG A 143 24.07 7.36 -12.91
CA ARG A 143 23.62 8.56 -12.17
C ARG A 143 22.23 8.39 -11.56
N LEU A 144 21.42 7.44 -12.03
CA LEU A 144 20.05 7.27 -11.56
C LEU A 144 19.98 6.78 -10.09
N PRO A 145 20.67 5.71 -9.65
CA PRO A 145 20.63 5.27 -8.26
C PRO A 145 21.03 6.36 -7.23
N PRO A 146 22.14 7.10 -7.38
CA PRO A 146 22.48 8.16 -6.43
C PRO A 146 21.48 9.32 -6.50
N ALA A 147 20.87 9.61 -7.65
CA ALA A 147 19.82 10.62 -7.75
C ALA A 147 18.54 10.23 -6.98
N MET A 148 18.15 8.95 -7.00
CA MET A 148 17.03 8.45 -6.20
C MET A 148 17.29 8.59 -4.70
N THR A 149 18.52 8.28 -4.24
CA THR A 149 18.93 8.52 -2.85
C THR A 149 18.90 10.01 -2.52
N ALA A 150 19.50 10.86 -3.36
CA ALA A 150 19.52 12.30 -3.15
C ALA A 150 18.11 12.92 -3.09
N LEU A 151 17.15 12.40 -3.87
CA LEU A 151 15.75 12.81 -3.82
C LEU A 151 15.11 12.47 -2.48
N ARG A 152 15.36 11.26 -1.94
CA ARG A 152 14.87 10.87 -0.61
C ARG A 152 15.47 11.73 0.49
N ASP A 153 16.79 11.95 0.45
CA ASP A 153 17.48 12.80 1.42
C ASP A 153 17.00 14.25 1.34
N TYR A 154 16.69 14.74 0.14
CA TYR A 154 16.11 16.08 -0.05
C TYR A 154 14.71 16.18 0.55
N SER A 155 13.85 15.18 0.32
CA SER A 155 12.53 15.12 0.94
C SER A 155 12.60 15.09 2.47
N GLU A 156 13.55 14.35 3.04
CA GLU A 156 13.79 14.34 4.49
C GLU A 156 14.22 15.72 4.99
N ARG A 157 15.21 16.35 4.36
CA ARG A 157 15.66 17.71 4.74
C ARG A 157 14.53 18.73 4.67
N ARG A 158 13.67 18.64 3.66
CA ARG A 158 12.50 19.52 3.51
C ARG A 158 11.50 19.33 4.65
N MET A 159 11.19 18.07 5.00
CA MET A 159 10.29 17.77 6.10
C MET A 159 10.88 18.25 7.43
N ARG A 160 12.17 17.99 7.71
CA ARG A 160 12.84 18.47 8.93
C ARG A 160 12.84 19.98 9.04
N ALA A 161 13.08 20.70 7.94
CA ALA A 161 13.01 22.15 7.93
C ALA A 161 11.60 22.67 8.26
N ALA A 162 10.56 22.02 7.76
CA ALA A 162 9.17 22.39 8.08
C ALA A 162 8.78 22.04 9.53
N LEU A 163 9.32 20.95 10.07
CA LEU A 163 9.12 20.58 11.48
C LEU A 163 9.79 21.58 12.43
N ALA A 164 10.97 22.10 12.09
CA ALA A 164 11.67 23.11 12.89
C ALA A 164 10.90 24.43 13.07
N ASP A 165 9.91 24.70 12.22
CA ASP A 165 9.03 25.87 12.34
C ASP A 165 7.86 25.62 13.31
N LEU A 166 7.61 24.38 13.73
CA LEU A 166 6.59 24.03 14.71
C LEU A 166 7.15 24.25 16.13
N PRO A 167 6.35 24.74 17.10
CA PRO A 167 6.84 24.91 18.46
C PRO A 167 7.03 23.56 19.15
N ASP A 168 8.20 23.39 19.78
CA ASP A 168 8.48 22.25 20.65
C ASP A 168 7.44 22.13 21.76
N GLY A 169 7.13 20.88 22.11
CA GLY A 169 6.23 20.58 23.21
C GLY A 169 5.42 19.32 23.00
N ARG A 170 4.59 19.04 24.01
CA ARG A 170 3.67 17.90 24.01
C ARG A 170 2.24 18.41 23.83
N TYR A 171 1.59 17.89 22.80
CA TYR A 171 0.22 18.22 22.41
C TYR A 171 -0.64 16.99 22.55
N GLU A 172 -1.77 17.11 23.26
CA GLU A 172 -2.65 15.99 23.53
C GLU A 172 -4.04 16.28 23.00
N PHE A 173 -4.66 15.27 22.40
CA PHE A 173 -6.03 15.34 21.94
C PHE A 173 -6.71 13.99 22.14
N THR A 174 -7.97 14.06 22.58
CA THR A 174 -8.84 12.88 22.75
C THR A 174 -10.16 13.16 22.07
N ASP A 175 -10.63 12.17 21.32
CA ASP A 175 -11.95 12.15 20.71
C ASP A 175 -12.63 10.79 20.94
N GLU A 176 -13.92 10.70 20.62
CA GLU A 176 -14.71 9.49 20.79
C GLU A 176 -15.35 9.05 19.47
N LEU A 177 -15.14 7.79 19.11
CA LEU A 177 -15.91 7.12 18.08
C LEU A 177 -17.20 6.59 18.71
N GLU A 178 -18.37 6.96 18.17
CA GLU A 178 -19.65 6.75 18.85
C GLU A 178 -20.00 5.27 19.06
N GLY A 179 -19.51 4.40 18.18
CA GLY A 179 -19.58 2.95 18.40
C GLY A 179 -19.08 2.12 17.23
N ASP A 180 -19.08 0.81 17.42
CA ASP A 180 -18.50 -0.17 16.50
C ASP A 180 -19.53 -0.94 15.66
N GLY A 181 -20.78 -0.48 15.64
CA GLY A 181 -21.88 -1.17 14.96
C GLY A 181 -22.48 -2.37 15.73
N HIS A 182 -21.96 -2.71 16.91
CA HIS A 182 -22.41 -3.83 17.74
C HIS A 182 -22.89 -3.39 19.13
N GLY A 183 -23.13 -2.09 19.31
CA GLY A 183 -23.58 -1.53 20.58
C GLY A 183 -22.46 -1.32 21.59
N ASN A 184 -21.20 -1.49 21.19
CA ASN A 184 -20.04 -1.04 21.97
C ASN A 184 -19.76 0.43 21.65
N GLY A 185 -19.32 1.19 22.65
CA GLY A 185 -18.99 2.60 22.52
C GLY A 185 -19.45 3.44 23.73
N PRO A 186 -19.04 4.71 23.80
CA PRO A 186 -18.06 5.36 22.92
C PRO A 186 -16.67 4.71 23.04
N LEU A 187 -15.91 4.71 21.94
CA LEU A 187 -14.53 4.23 21.88
C LEU A 187 -13.59 5.43 21.85
N THR A 188 -12.84 5.61 22.92
CA THR A 188 -11.87 6.71 23.06
C THR A 188 -10.68 6.54 22.12
N ILE A 189 -10.37 7.56 21.33
CA ILE A 189 -9.14 7.69 20.56
C ILE A 189 -8.32 8.84 21.17
N SER A 190 -7.18 8.50 21.77
CA SER A 190 -6.28 9.47 22.42
C SER A 190 -4.94 9.46 21.73
N VAL A 191 -4.41 10.66 21.46
CA VAL A 191 -3.09 10.85 20.88
C VAL A 191 -2.30 11.90 21.65
N ALA A 192 -1.05 11.58 21.97
CA ALA A 192 -0.05 12.55 22.40
C ALA A 192 1.01 12.70 21.30
N VAL A 193 1.24 13.93 20.85
CA VAL A 193 2.26 14.29 19.87
C VAL A 193 3.32 15.10 20.59
N GLU A 194 4.55 14.59 20.65
CA GLU A 194 5.70 15.30 21.19
C GLU A 194 6.59 15.74 20.04
N ILE A 195 6.87 17.04 19.98
CA ILE A 195 7.77 17.68 19.01
C ILE A 195 9.00 18.16 19.78
N ASP A 196 10.17 17.71 19.34
CA ASP A 196 11.48 18.10 19.84
C ASP A 196 12.39 18.40 18.63
N ASP A 197 12.56 19.69 18.33
CA ASP A 197 13.28 20.23 17.16
C ASP A 197 12.72 19.71 15.83
N THR A 198 13.32 18.66 15.27
CA THR A 198 12.88 18.06 13.99
C THR A 198 12.39 16.63 14.11
N ASP A 199 12.26 16.14 15.34
CA ASP A 199 11.77 14.80 15.64
C ASP A 199 10.36 14.87 16.23
N VAL A 200 9.49 13.97 15.75
CA VAL A 200 8.09 13.88 16.20
C VAL A 200 7.83 12.48 16.72
N GLN A 201 7.39 12.39 17.97
CA GLN A 201 6.90 11.15 18.57
C GLN A 201 5.38 11.22 18.68
N VAL A 202 4.71 10.14 18.29
CA VAL A 202 3.25 10.03 18.37
C VAL A 202 2.88 8.79 19.16
N ASP A 203 2.18 9.00 20.27
CA ASP A 203 1.75 7.97 21.20
C ASP A 203 0.22 7.84 21.21
N PHE A 204 -0.26 6.60 21.13
CA PHE A 204 -1.68 6.23 21.18
C PHE A 204 -2.00 5.31 22.37
N ALA A 205 -1.12 5.23 23.39
CA ALA A 205 -1.26 4.30 24.52
C ALA A 205 -2.59 4.40 25.27
N ASP A 206 -3.19 5.59 25.30
CA ASP A 206 -4.47 5.86 25.97
C ASP A 206 -5.69 5.71 25.03
N THR A 207 -5.49 5.16 23.83
CA THR A 207 -6.59 4.77 22.91
C THR A 207 -7.24 3.46 23.39
N ALA A 208 -8.56 3.35 23.19
CA ALA A 208 -9.35 2.18 23.51
C ALA A 208 -8.76 0.89 22.89
N ALA A 209 -8.99 -0.24 23.56
CA ALA A 209 -8.63 -1.55 23.03
C ALA A 209 -9.40 -1.85 21.73
N GLN A 210 -8.89 -2.84 20.98
CA GLN A 210 -9.60 -3.44 19.86
C GLN A 210 -11.06 -3.77 20.26
N THR A 211 -11.99 -3.48 19.35
CA THR A 211 -13.41 -3.77 19.51
C THR A 211 -13.83 -4.99 18.67
N GLU A 212 -15.02 -5.53 18.94
CA GLU A 212 -15.56 -6.66 18.16
C GLU A 212 -15.99 -6.23 16.76
N GLY A 213 -16.50 -5.01 16.57
CA GLY A 213 -16.89 -4.50 15.25
C GLY A 213 -15.73 -4.20 14.28
N PRO A 214 -16.04 -3.76 13.04
CA PRO A 214 -15.05 -3.64 11.96
C PRO A 214 -14.15 -2.40 12.07
N LEU A 215 -14.27 -1.62 13.14
CA LEU A 215 -13.57 -0.34 13.33
C LEU A 215 -12.27 -0.55 14.10
N ASN A 216 -11.39 -1.39 13.54
CA ASN A 216 -10.06 -1.68 14.08
C ASN A 216 -8.99 -1.27 13.06
N ALA A 217 -7.99 -0.49 13.49
CA ALA A 217 -6.90 -0.05 12.63
C ALA A 217 -5.62 -0.85 12.87
N VAL A 218 -5.07 -1.45 11.81
CA VAL A 218 -3.72 -2.03 11.86
C VAL A 218 -2.66 -0.94 11.85
N ARG A 219 -1.45 -1.25 12.36
CA ARG A 219 -0.32 -0.31 12.43
C ARG A 219 -0.05 0.46 11.13
N ALA A 220 -0.17 -0.20 9.98
CA ALA A 220 0.05 0.45 8.68
C ALA A 220 -0.92 1.61 8.42
N VAL A 221 -2.19 1.45 8.82
CA VAL A 221 -3.21 2.51 8.72
C VAL A 221 -2.89 3.63 9.70
N THR A 222 -2.60 3.31 10.96
CA THR A 222 -2.26 4.31 12.00
C THR A 222 -1.06 5.17 11.59
N VAL A 223 0.02 4.55 11.12
CA VAL A 223 1.23 5.26 10.66
C VAL A 223 0.93 6.12 9.43
N SER A 224 0.13 5.62 8.49
CA SER A 224 -0.28 6.41 7.31
C SER A 224 -1.11 7.63 7.69
N ALA A 225 -2.02 7.50 8.65
CA ALA A 225 -2.83 8.62 9.15
C ALA A 225 -1.95 9.68 9.83
N VAL A 226 -0.98 9.26 10.64
CA VAL A 226 0.01 10.16 11.26
C VAL A 226 0.81 10.91 10.20
N TYR A 227 1.36 10.23 9.19
CA TYR A 227 2.10 10.89 8.12
C TYR A 227 1.23 11.87 7.33
N TYR A 228 -0.03 11.53 7.08
CA TYR A 228 -0.98 12.44 6.44
C TYR A 228 -1.21 13.69 7.28
N ALA A 229 -1.51 13.54 8.57
CA ALA A 229 -1.76 14.66 9.48
C ALA A 229 -0.56 15.61 9.60
N ILE A 230 0.66 15.06 9.77
CA ILE A 230 1.89 15.85 9.80
C ILE A 230 2.07 16.59 8.48
N ARG A 231 1.89 15.91 7.34
CA ARG A 231 2.00 16.54 6.03
C ARG A 231 0.99 17.67 5.83
N CYS A 232 -0.24 17.54 6.32
CA CYS A 232 -1.25 18.61 6.22
C CYS A 232 -0.86 19.89 6.96
N VAL A 233 0.01 19.81 7.97
CA VAL A 233 0.46 20.99 8.74
C VAL A 233 1.87 21.46 8.36
N THR A 234 2.64 20.66 7.62
CA THR A 234 4.03 20.97 7.23
C THR A 234 4.26 21.17 5.72
N ASP A 235 3.40 20.64 4.84
CA ASP A 235 3.54 20.71 3.38
C ASP A 235 2.46 21.67 2.81
N PRO A 236 2.82 22.70 2.01
CA PRO A 236 1.87 23.64 1.40
C PRO A 236 0.96 23.03 0.32
#